data_AF-A0A085G8R6-F1
#
_entry.id   AF-A0A085G8R6-F1
#
_cell.length_a   1.000
_cell.length_b   1.000
_cell.length_c   1.000
_cell.angle_alpha   90.00
_cell.angle_beta   90.00
_cell.angle_gamma   90.00
#
_symmetry.space_group_name_H-M   'P 1'
#
loop_
_entity.id
_entity.type
_entity.pdbx_description
1 polymer ?
#
loop_
_entity_poly.entity_id
_entity_poly.type
_entity_poly.pdbx_seq_one_letter_code
_entity_poly.pdbx_strand_id
1 'polypeptide(L)' 'MLGDCPDAIAPSALGDHSYFGYWHVDDATALYEEFTASGAIILHPIADMPHGMREFTIATPDGHRMAIGEDLSA' A
#
# COMPACT_ATOMS: atom_id res chain seq x y z
N MET A 1 15.99 -0.58 13.43
CA MET A 1 15.39 -0.69 12.08
C MET A 1 15.34 0.69 11.41
N LEU A 2 15.04 0.82 10.13
CA LEU A 2 14.83 2.15 9.52
C LEU A 2 13.66 2.83 10.27
N GLY A 3 13.88 3.99 10.87
CA GLY A 3 12.84 4.71 11.64
C GLY A 3 12.56 4.20 13.06
N ASP A 4 13.54 3.58 13.73
CA ASP A 4 13.38 3.03 15.09
C ASP A 4 13.22 4.13 16.17
N CYS A 5 11.97 4.48 16.45
CA CYS A 5 11.56 5.42 17.51
C CYS A 5 10.80 4.63 18.59
N PRO A 6 11.47 4.10 19.63
CA PRO A 6 10.89 3.11 20.53
C PRO A 6 9.69 3.62 21.37
N ASP A 7 9.61 4.94 21.56
CA ASP A 7 8.54 5.59 22.32
C ASP A 7 7.38 6.08 21.44
N ALA A 8 7.50 5.95 20.12
CA ALA A 8 6.43 6.35 19.20
C ALA A 8 5.29 5.33 19.23
N ILE A 9 4.07 5.81 18.99
CA ILE A 9 2.92 4.93 18.77
C ILE A 9 3.18 4.12 17.51
N ALA A 10 3.03 2.79 17.61
CA ALA A 10 3.23 1.90 16.48
C ALA A 10 2.24 2.24 15.35
N PRO A 11 2.67 2.18 14.07
CA PRO A 11 1.82 2.51 12.93
C PRO A 11 0.52 1.70 12.88
N SER A 12 0.59 0.42 13.25
CA SER A 12 -0.60 -0.45 13.38
C SER A 12 -1.66 0.07 14.37
N ALA A 13 -1.29 0.92 15.33
CA ALA A 13 -2.18 1.51 16.32
C ALA A 13 -2.66 2.93 15.96
N LEU A 14 -2.23 3.51 14.84
CA LEU A 14 -2.63 4.85 14.41
C LEU A 14 -4.01 4.92 13.73
N GLY A 15 -4.63 3.78 13.44
CA GLY A 15 -5.94 3.75 12.77
C GLY A 15 -5.85 4.25 11.32
N ASP A 16 -6.71 5.17 10.94
CA ASP A 16 -6.74 5.79 9.59
C ASP A 16 -5.47 6.58 9.26
N HIS A 17 -4.80 7.14 10.28
CA HIS A 17 -3.52 7.85 10.13
C HIS A 17 -2.34 6.90 9.83
N SER A 18 -2.56 5.59 9.78
CA SER A 18 -1.56 4.63 9.30
C SER A 18 -1.38 4.68 7.77
N TYR A 19 -2.34 5.25 7.03
CA TYR A 19 -2.16 5.56 5.60
C TYR A 19 -1.25 6.77 5.44
N PHE A 20 -0.07 6.55 4.88
CA PHE A 20 0.95 7.61 4.76
C PHE A 20 1.33 7.95 3.32
N GLY A 21 0.76 7.26 2.33
CA GLY A 21 1.02 7.55 0.93
C GLY A 21 0.09 6.84 -0.05
N TYR A 22 -0.01 7.46 -1.23
CA TYR A 22 -0.56 6.87 -2.44
C TYR A 22 0.52 6.92 -3.52
N TRP A 23 0.85 5.79 -4.13
CA TRP A 23 1.84 5.70 -5.20
C TRP A 23 1.13 5.58 -6.54
N HIS A 24 1.23 6.61 -7.37
CA HIS A 24 0.86 6.54 -8.78
C HIS A 24 1.94 5.79 -9.55
N VAL A 25 1.54 4.76 -10.29
CA VAL A 25 2.43 3.89 -11.05
C VAL A 25 1.87 3.63 -12.44
N ASP A 26 2.76 3.27 -13.37
CA ASP A 26 2.38 2.98 -14.76
C ASP A 26 1.78 1.57 -14.94
N ASP A 27 2.10 0.63 -14.04
CA ASP A 27 1.59 -0.75 -14.09
C ASP A 27 1.37 -1.28 -12.66
N ALA A 28 0.14 -1.15 -12.16
CA ALA A 28 -0.22 -1.63 -10.82
C ALA A 28 -0.29 -3.16 -10.77
N THR A 29 -0.55 -3.82 -11.91
CA THR A 29 -0.69 -5.28 -11.97
C THR A 29 0.67 -5.95 -11.79
N ALA A 30 1.69 -5.48 -12.51
CA ALA A 30 3.05 -6.00 -12.39
C ALA A 30 3.60 -5.82 -10.96
N LEU A 31 3.39 -4.67 -10.35
CA LEU A 31 3.81 -4.43 -8.96
C LEU A 31 3.04 -5.30 -7.95
N TYR A 32 1.74 -5.52 -8.17
CA TYR A 32 0.95 -6.41 -7.32
C TYR A 32 1.49 -7.85 -7.36
N GLU A 33 1.81 -8.36 -8.55
CA GLU A 33 2.38 -9.70 -8.73
C GLU A 33 3.76 -9.80 -8.08
N GLU A 34 4.64 -8.82 -8.31
CA GLU A 34 5.98 -8.77 -7.70
C GLU A 34 5.90 -8.77 -6.17
N PHE A 35 5.03 -7.93 -5.60
CA PHE A 35 4.91 -7.78 -4.15
C PHE A 35 4.29 -9.02 -3.52
N THR A 36 3.30 -9.63 -4.17
CA THR A 36 2.72 -10.89 -3.74
C THR A 36 3.76 -12.01 -3.75
N ALA A 37 4.55 -12.13 -4.82
CA ALA A 37 5.61 -13.11 -4.94
C ALA A 37 6.73 -12.90 -3.90
N SER A 38 6.96 -11.66 -3.50
CA SER A 38 7.93 -11.27 -2.48
C SER A 38 7.42 -11.43 -1.03
N GLY A 39 6.16 -11.84 -0.84
CA GLY A 39 5.56 -12.04 0.48
C GLY A 39 5.15 -10.75 1.18
N ALA A 40 4.84 -9.69 0.44
CA ALA A 40 4.30 -8.46 1.01
C ALA A 40 2.96 -8.70 1.71
N ILE A 41 2.66 -7.88 2.72
CA ILE A 41 1.37 -7.93 3.43
C ILE A 41 0.34 -7.17 2.58
N ILE A 42 -0.46 -7.90 1.81
CA ILE A 42 -1.55 -7.34 1.01
C ILE A 42 -2.78 -7.15 1.90
N LEU A 43 -3.24 -5.91 2.06
CA LEU A 43 -4.45 -5.57 2.82
C LEU A 43 -5.71 -5.59 1.94
N HIS A 44 -5.58 -5.08 0.71
CA HIS A 44 -6.63 -5.10 -0.29
C HIS A 44 -6.04 -5.64 -1.59
N PRO A 45 -6.67 -6.67 -2.19
CA PRO A 45 -6.23 -7.20 -3.48
C PRO A 45 -6.43 -6.14 -4.56
N ILE A 46 -5.71 -6.32 -5.68
CA ILE A 46 -5.84 -5.42 -6.82
C ILE A 46 -7.26 -5.44 -7.40
N ALA A 47 -7.82 -4.26 -7.65
CA ALA A 47 -9.15 -4.10 -8.25
C ALA A 47 -9.28 -2.80 -9.03
N ASP A 48 -10.16 -2.79 -10.02
CA ASP A 48 -10.58 -1.58 -10.72
C ASP A 48 -11.65 -0.86 -9.88
N MET A 49 -11.42 0.42 -9.62
CA MET A 49 -12.22 1.25 -8.73
C MET A 49 -13.16 2.17 -9.52
N PRO A 50 -14.34 2.54 -8.98
CA PRO A 50 -15.32 3.37 -9.69
C PRO A 50 -14.82 4.75 -10.13
N HIS A 51 -13.73 5.25 -9.56
CA HIS A 51 -13.10 6.52 -9.89
C HIS A 51 -11.99 6.40 -10.96
N GLY A 52 -11.96 5.31 -11.72
CA GLY A 52 -11.09 5.17 -12.89
C GLY A 52 -9.65 4.75 -12.58
N MET A 53 -9.40 4.18 -11.40
CA MET A 53 -8.07 3.70 -11.01
C MET A 53 -8.07 2.18 -10.86
N ARG A 54 -6.94 1.53 -11.15
CA ARG A 54 -6.66 0.16 -10.71
C ARG A 54 -5.73 0.21 -9.50
N GLU A 55 -6.16 -0.35 -8.37
CA GLU A 55 -5.45 -0.14 -7.10
C GLU A 55 -5.36 -1.39 -6.24
N PHE A 56 -4.31 -1.46 -5.42
CA PHE A 56 -4.18 -2.40 -4.30
C PHE A 56 -3.58 -1.69 -3.08
N THR A 57 -3.67 -2.30 -1.90
CA THR A 57 -3.10 -1.74 -0.66
C THR A 57 -2.16 -2.73 0.00
N ILE A 58 -0.99 -2.25 0.43
CA ILE A 58 -0.02 -3.01 1.21
C ILE A 58 0.14 -2.45 2.62
N ALA A 59 0.69 -3.29 3.50
CA ALA A 59 1.23 -2.87 4.78
C ALA A 59 2.72 -3.19 4.91
N THR A 60 3.42 -2.32 5.62
CA THR A 60 4.73 -2.66 6.18
C THR A 60 4.55 -3.55 7.43
N PRO A 61 5.59 -4.30 7.86
CA PRO A 61 5.49 -5.17 9.03
C PRO A 61 5.12 -4.46 10.35
N ASP A 62 5.46 -3.18 10.50
CA ASP A 62 5.11 -2.34 11.66
C ASP A 62 3.71 -1.70 11.55
N GLY A 63 3.08 -1.78 10.37
CA GLY A 63 1.66 -1.49 10.16
C GLY A 63 1.34 -0.19 9.43
N HIS A 64 2.31 0.48 8.83
CA HIS A 64 2.02 1.57 7.91
C HIS A 64 1.34 1.03 6.65
N ARG A 65 0.45 1.83 6.04
CA ARG A 65 -0.36 1.44 4.90
C ARG A 65 -0.10 2.36 3.71
N MET A 66 -0.03 1.76 2.53
CA MET A 66 0.14 2.48 1.27
C MET A 66 -0.84 1.93 0.25
N ALA A 67 -1.54 2.82 -0.43
CA ALA A 67 -2.26 2.49 -1.65
C ALA A 67 -1.32 2.67 -2.85
N ILE A 68 -1.42 1.77 -3.82
CA ILE A 68 -0.70 1.83 -5.08
C ILE A 68 -1.76 1.80 -6.16
N GLY A 69 -1.67 2.70 -7.14
CA GLY A 69 -2.64 2.73 -8.21
C GLY A 69 -2.15 3.27 -9.53
N GLU A 70 -2.85 2.81 -10.56
CA GLU A 70 -2.64 3.10 -11.97
C GLU A 70 -3.91 3.80 -12.50
N ASP A 71 -3.72 4.89 -13.23
CA ASP A 71 -4.82 5.59 -13.90
C ASP A 71 -5.22 4.83 -15.16
N LEU A 72 -6.47 4.36 -15.23
CA LEU A 72 -6.96 3.57 -16.37
C LEU A 72 -7.30 4.44 -17.59
N SER A 73 -7.17 5.76 -17.49
CA SER A 73 -7.40 6.72 -18.58
C SER A 73 -6.13 7.19 -19.29
N ALA A 74 -4.95 6.86 -18.75
CA ALA A 74 -3.64 7.27 -19.27
C ALA A 74 -3.25 6.51 -20.56
#